data_AF-A0A7X9IYF5-F1
#
_entry.id   AF-A0A7X9IYF5-F1
#
_cell.length_a   1.000
_cell.length_b   1.000
_cell.length_c   1.000
_cell.angle_alpha   90.00
_cell.angle_beta   90.00
_cell.angle_gamma   90.00
#
_symmetry.space_group_name_H-M   'P 1'
#
loop_
_entity.id
_entity.type
_entity.pdbx_description
1 polymer ?
#
loop_
_entity_poly.entity_id
_entity_poly.type
_entity_poly.pdbx_seq_one_letter_code
_entity_poly.pdbx_strand_id
1 'polypeptide(L)'
;MPSRAAGPASASPRDGTPLRGAAASATAALLLALLAACPPPPDGAGDGPGPRPLPQDPLACLRLADEWSQTGTSREKKLEALAALDHAQSLGSDPYVTEVLRARTLFRLAEENETDARRGEWLDAALAAARRAAEIRPERVEGHYYVAAVLGRVAERATVGALDMIPQILAAAERSVEIDRTYDNCGPLVALGMLYIAAPPWPQSIGDPETGIEYLRQAVECSDFPVNRIMLAEALLDQGEFEEARDLLRWVLSRPPEGDWGVAGNKWRPIARELLDRAEHPGQ
;
A
#
# COMPACT_ATOMS: atom_id res chain seq x y z
N MET A 1 -7.02 20.16 74.54
CA MET A 1 -7.95 19.19 73.91
C MET A 1 -7.79 19.29 72.40
N PRO A 2 -7.82 18.16 71.67
CA PRO A 2 -6.86 17.88 70.60
C PRO A 2 -7.48 17.73 69.19
N SER A 3 -6.64 17.32 68.23
CA SER A 3 -6.95 16.57 66.98
C SER A 3 -6.93 17.40 65.69
N ARG A 4 -6.30 17.02 64.57
CA ARG A 4 -5.38 15.93 64.18
C ARG A 4 -4.78 16.33 62.84
N ALA A 5 -3.59 15.80 62.54
CA ALA A 5 -2.89 15.94 61.27
C ALA A 5 -3.62 15.28 60.09
N ALA A 6 -3.40 15.81 58.89
CA ALA A 6 -3.37 15.04 57.65
C ALA A 6 -2.32 15.67 56.71
N GLY A 7 -1.28 14.90 56.41
CA GLY A 7 -0.22 15.26 55.45
C GLY A 7 -0.65 15.13 53.99
N PRO A 8 0.28 15.34 53.04
CA PRO A 8 -0.04 15.55 51.63
C PRO A 8 -0.36 14.23 50.93
N ALA A 9 -1.40 14.23 50.10
CA ALA A 9 -1.67 13.13 49.18
C ALA A 9 -0.68 13.21 48.01
N SER A 10 0.33 12.36 48.07
CA SER A 10 1.22 11.99 46.98
C SER A 10 0.41 11.46 45.79
N ALA A 11 0.46 12.15 44.66
CA ALA A 11 0.07 11.59 43.38
C ALA A 11 1.12 10.56 42.98
N SER A 12 0.74 9.27 42.99
CA SER A 12 1.57 8.20 42.48
C SER A 12 1.79 8.40 40.97
N PRO A 13 3.02 8.20 40.47
CA PRO A 13 3.28 8.15 39.04
C PRO A 13 2.56 6.92 38.46
N ARG A 14 1.81 7.13 37.37
CA ARG A 14 1.33 6.01 36.54
C ARG A 14 2.56 5.26 36.05
N ASP A 15 2.62 3.98 36.36
CA ASP A 15 3.66 3.08 35.89
C ASP A 15 3.76 3.17 34.37
N GLY A 16 4.86 3.77 33.92
CA GLY A 16 5.26 3.76 32.52
C GLY A 16 5.79 2.37 32.21
N THR A 17 4.89 1.46 31.84
CA THR A 17 5.28 0.30 31.05
C THR A 17 5.86 0.83 29.74
N PRO A 18 7.11 0.51 29.38
CA PRO A 18 7.64 0.90 28.09
C PRO A 18 6.79 0.20 27.03
N LEU A 19 6.11 1.00 26.20
CA LEU A 19 5.56 0.55 24.93
C LEU A 19 6.69 -0.20 24.21
N ARG A 20 6.58 -1.53 24.15
CA ARG A 20 7.45 -2.34 23.31
C ARG A 20 7.35 -1.74 21.92
N GLY A 21 8.47 -1.24 21.39
CA GLY A 21 8.51 -0.65 20.07
C GLY A 21 7.78 -1.59 19.11
N ALA A 22 6.67 -1.10 18.55
CA ALA A 22 5.89 -1.81 17.57
C ALA A 22 6.83 -2.01 16.37
N ALA A 23 7.47 -3.18 16.30
CA ALA A 23 8.02 -3.65 15.05
C ALA A 23 6.80 -3.72 14.14
N ALA A 24 6.75 -2.86 13.12
CA ALA A 24 5.70 -2.89 12.11
C ALA A 24 5.50 -4.36 11.70
N SER A 25 4.33 -4.90 12.03
CA SER A 25 4.02 -6.32 11.83
C SER A 25 4.22 -6.65 10.35
N ALA A 26 4.86 -7.77 10.04
CA ALA A 26 5.19 -8.17 8.66
C ALA A 26 3.95 -8.28 7.74
N THR A 27 2.73 -8.27 8.31
CA THR A 27 1.45 -8.31 7.60
C THR A 27 1.09 -6.97 6.95
N ALA A 28 1.51 -5.84 7.53
CA ALA A 28 1.40 -4.50 6.95
C ALA A 28 2.08 -4.41 5.56
N ALA A 29 3.26 -5.03 5.45
CA ALA A 29 4.05 -5.09 4.23
C ALA A 29 3.36 -5.92 3.11
N LEU A 30 2.48 -6.86 3.44
CA LEU A 30 1.81 -7.70 2.42
C LEU A 30 0.55 -7.03 1.83
N LEU A 31 -0.04 -6.06 2.52
CA LEU A 31 -1.36 -5.50 2.18
C LEU A 31 -1.30 -4.21 1.35
N LEU A 32 -0.28 -3.37 1.52
CA LEU A 32 0.03 -2.27 0.59
C LEU A 32 0.24 -2.78 -0.87
N ALA A 33 0.54 -4.08 -1.04
CA ALA A 33 0.73 -4.79 -2.31
C ALA A 33 -0.56 -4.92 -3.11
N LEU A 34 -1.69 -4.71 -2.43
CA LEU A 34 -3.02 -4.96 -2.92
C LEU A 34 -3.76 -3.66 -3.25
N LEU A 35 -3.19 -2.49 -2.95
CA LEU A 35 -3.89 -1.21 -3.12
C LEU A 35 -4.19 -0.87 -4.59
N ALA A 36 -3.40 -1.39 -5.54
CA ALA A 36 -3.49 -1.10 -6.97
C ALA A 36 -4.64 -1.80 -7.70
N ALA A 37 -5.87 -1.28 -7.61
CA ALA A 37 -7.04 -1.84 -8.28
C ALA A 37 -7.35 -1.15 -9.62
N CYS A 38 -7.45 -1.95 -10.68
CA CYS A 38 -8.23 -1.63 -11.89
C CYS A 38 -9.02 -2.89 -12.26
N PRO A 39 -10.23 -2.75 -12.84
CA PRO A 39 -11.17 -3.86 -13.03
C PRO A 39 -10.63 -4.91 -14.02
N PRO A 40 -10.76 -6.22 -13.73
CA PRO A 40 -10.31 -7.27 -14.63
C PRO A 40 -11.23 -7.40 -15.86
N PRO A 41 -10.71 -7.76 -17.04
CA PRO A 41 -11.53 -8.20 -18.17
C PRO A 41 -12.20 -9.55 -17.87
N PRO A 42 -13.33 -9.88 -18.53
CA PRO A 42 -14.02 -11.15 -18.35
C PRO A 42 -13.15 -12.34 -18.77
N ASP A 43 -13.29 -13.45 -18.05
CA ASP A 43 -12.56 -14.69 -18.30
C ASP A 43 -12.75 -15.21 -19.73
N GLY A 44 -11.63 -15.37 -20.44
CA GLY A 44 -11.61 -16.06 -21.72
C GLY A 44 -10.47 -15.62 -22.65
N ALA A 45 -9.28 -16.20 -22.47
CA ALA A 45 -8.39 -16.49 -23.59
C ALA A 45 -7.32 -17.49 -23.14
N GLY A 46 -7.56 -18.75 -23.49
CA GLY A 46 -6.59 -19.82 -23.33
C GLY A 46 -5.36 -19.65 -24.22
N ASP A 47 -4.43 -20.58 -24.00
CA ASP A 47 -3.19 -20.78 -24.72
C ASP A 47 -3.32 -20.52 -26.24
N GLY A 48 -2.55 -19.56 -26.74
CA GLY A 48 -2.49 -19.14 -28.14
C GLY A 48 -1.05 -18.74 -28.56
N PRO A 49 -0.73 -18.78 -29.86
CA PRO A 49 0.58 -19.19 -30.38
C PRO A 49 1.62 -18.06 -30.43
N GLY A 50 2.79 -18.27 -29.84
CA GLY A 50 3.98 -17.42 -30.01
C GLY A 50 3.81 -15.94 -29.61
N PRO A 51 4.90 -15.15 -29.57
CA PRO A 51 4.76 -13.71 -29.30
C PRO A 51 3.96 -13.06 -30.45
N ARG A 52 2.74 -12.62 -30.13
CA ARG A 52 1.90 -11.85 -31.05
C ARG A 52 2.63 -10.55 -31.39
N PRO A 53 2.72 -10.14 -32.67
CA PRO A 53 3.33 -8.87 -33.02
C PRO A 53 2.59 -7.71 -32.32
N LEU A 54 3.35 -6.80 -31.71
CA LEU A 54 2.79 -5.63 -31.04
C LEU A 54 2.15 -4.66 -32.05
N PRO A 55 1.08 -3.95 -31.66
CA PRO A 55 0.45 -2.95 -32.53
C PRO A 55 1.43 -1.86 -32.96
N GLN A 56 1.22 -1.30 -34.15
CA GLN A 56 1.99 -0.13 -34.64
C GLN A 56 1.38 1.21 -34.22
N ASP A 57 0.22 1.18 -33.57
CA ASP A 57 -0.38 2.35 -32.93
C ASP A 57 0.10 2.45 -31.47
N PRO A 58 0.76 3.55 -31.05
CA PRO A 58 1.22 3.72 -29.68
C PRO A 58 0.07 3.64 -28.68
N LEU A 59 -1.12 4.15 -29.00
CA LEU A 59 -2.26 4.12 -28.09
C LEU A 59 -2.78 2.69 -27.88
N ALA A 60 -2.84 1.88 -28.92
CA ALA A 60 -3.15 0.46 -28.80
C ALA A 60 -2.13 -0.29 -27.93
N CYS A 61 -0.84 0.04 -28.03
CA CYS A 61 0.18 -0.53 -27.14
C CYS A 61 -0.04 -0.14 -25.67
N LEU A 62 -0.37 1.12 -25.39
CA LEU A 62 -0.68 1.58 -24.03
C LEU A 62 -1.90 0.86 -23.45
N ARG A 63 -2.95 0.64 -24.25
CA ARG A 63 -4.14 -0.10 -23.82
C ARG A 63 -3.83 -1.56 -23.49
N LEU A 64 -3.02 -2.22 -24.31
CA LEU A 64 -2.56 -3.58 -24.04
C LEU A 64 -1.73 -3.63 -22.75
N ALA A 65 -0.80 -2.69 -22.57
CA ALA A 65 -0.01 -2.61 -21.35
C ALA A 65 -0.89 -2.35 -20.12
N ASP A 66 -1.90 -1.50 -20.23
CA ASP A 66 -2.86 -1.24 -19.15
C ASP A 66 -3.59 -2.52 -18.75
N GLU A 67 -4.17 -3.24 -19.72
CA GLU A 67 -4.87 -4.51 -19.52
C GLU A 67 -3.96 -5.59 -18.93
N TRP A 68 -2.78 -5.79 -19.50
CA TRP A 68 -1.88 -6.87 -19.10
C TRP A 68 -1.15 -6.62 -17.78
N SER A 69 -1.08 -5.37 -17.34
CA SER A 69 -0.50 -5.02 -16.05
C SER A 69 -1.50 -5.09 -14.91
N GLN A 70 -2.80 -5.29 -15.15
CA GLN A 70 -3.82 -5.33 -14.10
C GLN A 70 -3.58 -6.40 -13.03
N THR A 71 -4.20 -6.22 -11.87
CA THR A 71 -4.14 -7.21 -10.80
C THR A 71 -4.83 -8.50 -11.25
N GLY A 72 -4.20 -9.65 -10.97
CA GLY A 72 -4.72 -10.96 -11.38
C GLY A 72 -4.17 -11.47 -12.71
N THR A 73 -3.49 -10.64 -13.52
CA THR A 73 -2.78 -11.13 -14.71
C THR A 73 -1.55 -11.95 -14.32
N SER A 74 -1.10 -12.84 -15.20
CA SER A 74 0.11 -13.62 -14.98
C SER A 74 1.36 -12.74 -15.01
N ARG A 75 2.46 -13.27 -14.47
CA ARG A 75 3.77 -12.63 -14.51
C ARG A 75 4.23 -12.38 -15.94
N GLU A 76 4.03 -13.36 -16.82
CA GLU A 76 4.37 -13.31 -18.24
C GLU A 76 3.64 -12.15 -18.92
N LYS A 77 2.33 -11.99 -18.65
CA LYS A 77 1.57 -10.84 -19.17
C LYS A 77 2.12 -9.51 -18.70
N LYS A 78 2.56 -9.38 -17.44
CA LYS A 78 3.17 -8.14 -16.95
C LYS A 78 4.51 -7.83 -17.63
N LEU A 79 5.32 -8.85 -17.94
CA LEU A 79 6.54 -8.67 -18.73
C LEU A 79 6.23 -8.27 -20.18
N GLU A 80 5.21 -8.86 -20.79
CA GLU A 80 4.71 -8.44 -22.11
C GLU A 80 4.17 -7.00 -22.10
N ALA A 81 3.56 -6.57 -20.99
CA ALA A 81 3.14 -5.18 -20.79
C ALA A 81 4.33 -4.22 -20.83
N LEU A 82 5.46 -4.57 -20.19
CA LEU A 82 6.69 -3.75 -20.28
C LEU A 82 7.21 -3.66 -21.71
N ALA A 83 7.21 -4.77 -22.45
CA ALA A 83 7.61 -4.77 -23.86
C ALA A 83 6.67 -3.91 -24.72
N ALA A 84 5.35 -3.93 -24.45
CA ALA A 84 4.37 -3.06 -25.10
C ALA A 84 4.62 -1.58 -24.78
N LEU A 85 5.01 -1.24 -23.54
CA LEU A 85 5.37 0.12 -23.16
C LEU A 85 6.64 0.62 -23.85
N ASP A 86 7.67 -0.23 -23.93
CA ASP A 86 8.91 0.09 -24.67
C ASP A 86 8.62 0.34 -26.16
N HIS A 87 7.76 -0.48 -26.77
CA HIS A 87 7.34 -0.28 -28.14
C HIS A 87 6.51 1.00 -28.31
N ALA A 88 5.53 1.24 -27.45
CA ALA A 88 4.73 2.47 -27.46
C ALA A 88 5.62 3.71 -27.37
N GLN A 89 6.64 3.67 -26.52
CA GLN A 89 7.61 4.76 -26.36
C GLN A 89 8.42 4.97 -27.63
N SER A 90 8.87 3.90 -28.29
CA SER A 90 9.58 3.99 -29.59
C SER A 90 8.72 4.60 -30.71
N LEU A 91 7.40 4.46 -30.60
CA LEU A 91 6.41 5.02 -31.53
C LEU A 91 5.94 6.44 -31.14
N GLY A 92 6.50 7.04 -30.08
CA GLY A 92 6.15 8.39 -29.64
C GLY A 92 4.85 8.50 -28.85
N SER A 93 4.52 7.49 -28.05
CA SER A 93 3.41 7.54 -27.07
C SER A 93 3.52 8.72 -26.09
N ASP A 94 2.40 9.04 -25.44
CA ASP A 94 2.35 10.03 -24.37
C ASP A 94 3.31 9.64 -23.23
N PRO A 95 4.37 10.43 -22.98
CA PRO A 95 5.41 10.06 -22.03
C PRO A 95 4.88 9.96 -20.60
N TYR A 96 3.86 10.75 -20.22
CA TYR A 96 3.28 10.66 -18.88
C TYR A 96 2.52 9.34 -18.70
N VAL A 97 1.66 8.99 -19.66
CA VAL A 97 0.85 7.75 -19.57
C VAL A 97 1.77 6.53 -19.57
N THR A 98 2.79 6.54 -20.41
CA THR A 98 3.80 5.47 -20.47
C THR A 98 4.50 5.27 -19.13
N GLU A 99 4.94 6.35 -18.48
CA GLU A 99 5.67 6.25 -17.20
C GLU A 99 4.76 5.84 -16.03
N VAL A 100 3.50 6.28 -16.00
CA VAL A 100 2.52 5.83 -15.00
C VAL A 100 2.27 4.32 -15.13
N LEU A 101 1.99 3.84 -16.33
CA LEU A 101 1.77 2.41 -16.58
C LEU A 101 3.03 1.59 -16.27
N ARG A 102 4.21 2.13 -16.60
CA ARG A 102 5.50 1.49 -16.29
C ARG A 102 5.72 1.37 -14.79
N ALA A 103 5.57 2.45 -14.03
CA ALA A 103 5.71 2.46 -12.58
C ALA A 103 4.80 1.42 -11.92
N ARG A 104 3.52 1.42 -12.30
CA ARG A 104 2.52 0.47 -11.81
C ARG A 104 2.85 -0.97 -12.14
N THR A 105 3.28 -1.25 -13.37
CA THR A 105 3.60 -2.61 -13.83
C THR A 105 4.81 -3.16 -13.07
N LEU A 106 5.86 -2.35 -12.94
CA LEU A 106 7.09 -2.72 -12.23
C LEU A 106 6.83 -2.91 -10.73
N PHE A 107 6.05 -2.01 -10.12
CA PHE A 107 5.63 -2.17 -8.73
C PHE A 107 4.90 -3.50 -8.51
N ARG A 108 3.94 -3.84 -9.38
CA ARG A 108 3.23 -5.13 -9.29
C ARG A 108 4.13 -6.34 -9.49
N LEU A 109 5.12 -6.26 -10.38
CA LEU A 109 6.13 -7.31 -10.56
C LEU A 109 7.00 -7.48 -9.30
N ALA A 110 7.32 -6.40 -8.59
CA ALA A 110 8.07 -6.45 -7.34
C ALA A 110 7.30 -7.17 -6.22
N GLU A 111 5.97 -7.06 -6.22
CA GLU A 111 5.07 -7.68 -5.23
C GLU A 111 4.78 -9.18 -5.53
N GLU A 112 5.29 -9.72 -6.63
CA GLU A 112 5.23 -11.17 -6.88
C GLU A 112 6.34 -11.92 -6.11
N ASN A 113 6.25 -13.25 -6.06
CA ASN A 113 7.23 -14.13 -5.41
C ASN A 113 8.58 -14.12 -6.16
N GLU A 114 9.30 -13.01 -6.06
CA GLU A 114 10.62 -12.77 -6.63
C GLU A 114 11.72 -12.92 -5.56
N THR A 115 12.96 -13.11 -6.02
CA THR A 115 14.14 -13.00 -5.16
C THR A 115 14.32 -11.55 -4.72
N ASP A 116 14.97 -11.33 -3.58
CA ASP A 116 15.21 -9.96 -3.08
C ASP A 116 15.99 -9.08 -4.07
N ALA A 117 16.92 -9.66 -4.82
CA ALA A 117 17.66 -8.93 -5.85
C ALA A 117 16.74 -8.42 -6.97
N ARG A 118 15.91 -9.31 -7.55
CA ARG A 118 15.00 -8.94 -8.63
C ARG A 118 13.92 -7.97 -8.17
N ARG A 119 13.40 -8.16 -6.96
CA ARG A 119 12.47 -7.22 -6.33
C ARG A 119 13.08 -5.82 -6.24
N GLY A 120 14.35 -5.72 -5.82
CA GLY A 120 15.08 -4.45 -5.77
C GLY A 120 15.16 -3.77 -7.14
N GLU A 121 15.59 -4.50 -8.18
CA GLU A 121 15.68 -3.97 -9.55
C GLU A 121 14.34 -3.44 -10.06
N TRP A 122 13.24 -4.16 -9.78
CA TRP A 122 11.91 -3.71 -10.15
C TRP A 122 11.46 -2.46 -9.40
N LEU A 123 11.72 -2.37 -8.10
CA LEU A 123 11.39 -1.19 -7.30
C LEU A 123 12.20 0.03 -7.73
N ASP A 124 13.49 -0.11 -8.03
CA ASP A 124 14.34 0.98 -8.50
C ASP A 124 13.83 1.53 -9.84
N ALA A 125 13.49 0.63 -10.77
CA ALA A 125 12.92 1.01 -12.06
C ALA A 125 11.51 1.63 -11.91
N ALA A 126 10.68 1.11 -11.00
CA ALA A 126 9.35 1.64 -10.70
C ALA A 126 9.45 3.07 -10.13
N LEU A 127 10.39 3.30 -9.22
CA LEU A 127 10.62 4.60 -8.61
C LEU A 127 11.08 5.62 -9.65
N ALA A 128 11.99 5.22 -10.54
CA ALA A 128 12.45 6.08 -11.63
C ALA A 128 11.29 6.47 -12.56
N ALA A 129 10.41 5.53 -12.92
CA ALA A 129 9.23 5.81 -13.72
C ALA A 129 8.22 6.72 -13.00
N ALA A 130 7.95 6.46 -11.71
CA ALA A 130 7.04 7.26 -10.90
C ALA A 130 7.51 8.72 -10.77
N ARG A 131 8.82 8.92 -10.54
CA ARG A 131 9.43 10.27 -10.50
C ARG A 131 9.29 10.99 -11.82
N ARG A 132 9.58 10.33 -12.95
CA ARG A 132 9.37 10.92 -14.29
C ARG A 132 7.91 11.29 -14.51
N ALA A 133 6.95 10.45 -14.13
CA ALA A 133 5.53 10.78 -14.22
C ALA A 133 5.16 12.02 -13.39
N ALA A 134 5.66 12.11 -12.15
CA ALA A 134 5.45 13.26 -11.27
C ALA A 134 6.12 14.54 -11.79
N GLU A 135 7.24 14.44 -12.51
CA GLU A 135 7.91 15.57 -13.17
C GLU A 135 7.16 16.05 -14.42
N ILE A 136 6.65 15.14 -15.25
CA ILE A 136 5.95 15.49 -16.50
C ILE A 136 4.60 16.16 -16.21
N ARG A 137 3.85 15.67 -15.22
CA ARG A 137 2.56 16.23 -14.80
C ARG A 137 2.44 16.28 -13.27
N PRO A 138 3.04 17.28 -12.60
CA PRO A 138 3.04 17.39 -11.14
C PRO A 138 1.67 17.68 -10.52
N GLU A 139 0.69 18.07 -11.32
CA GLU A 139 -0.70 18.28 -10.94
C GLU A 139 -1.55 16.99 -10.93
N ARG A 140 -0.98 15.87 -11.37
CA ARG A 140 -1.64 14.56 -11.44
C ARG A 140 -1.20 13.66 -10.29
N VAL A 141 -2.13 12.89 -9.74
CA VAL A 141 -1.92 12.08 -8.51
C VAL A 141 -0.99 10.89 -8.74
N GLU A 142 -1.05 10.28 -9.92
CA GLU A 142 -0.50 8.97 -10.22
C GLU A 142 1.01 8.89 -9.96
N GLY A 143 1.77 9.90 -10.39
CA GLY A 143 3.22 9.94 -10.19
C GLY A 143 3.59 10.04 -8.70
N HIS A 144 2.96 10.96 -7.97
CA HIS A 144 3.20 11.15 -6.53
C HIS A 144 2.79 9.90 -5.74
N TYR A 145 1.67 9.28 -6.08
CA TYR A 145 1.20 8.07 -5.42
C TYR A 145 2.19 6.92 -5.58
N TYR A 146 2.65 6.65 -6.81
CA TYR A 146 3.63 5.59 -7.02
C TYR A 146 5.00 5.93 -6.42
N VAL A 147 5.40 7.20 -6.32
CA VAL A 147 6.61 7.57 -5.56
C VAL A 147 6.47 7.16 -4.10
N ALA A 148 5.36 7.51 -3.45
CA ALA A 148 5.10 7.15 -2.05
C ALA A 148 5.05 5.63 -1.85
N ALA A 149 4.26 4.92 -2.67
CA ALA A 149 4.07 3.47 -2.56
C ALA A 149 5.39 2.70 -2.79
N VAL A 150 6.15 3.06 -3.82
CA VAL A 150 7.42 2.38 -4.14
C VAL A 150 8.47 2.67 -3.07
N LEU A 151 8.61 3.92 -2.62
CA LEU A 151 9.57 4.25 -1.56
C LEU A 151 9.23 3.57 -0.23
N GLY A 152 7.94 3.42 0.10
CA GLY A 152 7.51 2.62 1.25
C GLY A 152 8.06 1.20 1.20
N ARG A 153 7.95 0.54 0.03
CA ARG A 153 8.52 -0.80 -0.20
C ARG A 153 10.04 -0.87 -0.15
N VAL A 154 10.71 0.15 -0.66
CA VAL A 154 12.17 0.23 -0.57
C VAL A 154 12.59 0.38 0.90
N ALA A 155 11.90 1.23 1.67
CA ALA A 155 12.20 1.48 3.08
C ALA A 155 11.98 0.23 3.95
N GLU A 156 10.91 -0.53 3.73
CA GLU A 156 10.65 -1.80 4.44
C GLU A 156 11.78 -2.82 4.29
N ARG A 157 12.47 -2.80 3.15
CA ARG A 157 13.58 -3.72 2.84
C ARG A 157 14.94 -3.19 3.25
N ALA A 158 15.07 -1.89 3.46
CA ALA A 158 16.34 -1.24 3.67
C ALA A 158 16.75 -1.33 5.15
N THR A 159 17.89 -1.94 5.42
CA THR A 159 18.52 -1.90 6.75
C THR A 159 19.27 -0.58 6.99
N VAL A 160 19.69 0.10 5.92
CA VAL A 160 20.41 1.38 5.94
C VAL A 160 19.69 2.36 5.01
N GLY A 161 19.49 3.59 5.47
CA GLY A 161 18.91 4.68 4.66
C GLY A 161 17.37 4.74 4.64
N ALA A 162 16.66 3.80 5.28
CA ALA A 162 15.19 3.84 5.38
C ALA A 162 14.67 5.15 6.01
N LEU A 163 15.37 5.65 7.04
CA LEU A 163 15.02 6.93 7.69
C LEU A 163 15.09 8.13 6.74
N ASP A 164 16.07 8.12 5.82
CA ASP A 164 16.26 9.21 4.85
C ASP A 164 15.17 9.21 3.75
N MET A 165 14.43 8.11 3.62
CA MET A 165 13.31 7.98 2.68
C MET A 165 12.00 8.51 3.26
N ILE A 166 11.82 8.51 4.58
CA ILE A 166 10.58 8.93 5.25
C ILE A 166 10.10 10.31 4.79
N PRO A 167 10.94 11.37 4.74
CA PRO A 167 10.49 12.69 4.27
C PRO A 167 10.02 12.70 2.81
N GLN A 168 10.60 11.83 1.97
CA GLN A 168 10.21 11.72 0.57
C GLN A 168 8.89 10.97 0.40
N ILE A 169 8.68 9.91 1.20
CA ILE A 169 7.39 9.19 1.26
C ILE A 169 6.30 10.14 1.73
N LEU A 170 6.55 10.88 2.83
CA LEU A 170 5.61 11.83 3.40
C LEU A 170 5.18 12.87 2.35
N ALA A 171 6.14 13.58 1.76
CA ALA A 171 5.85 14.63 0.78
C ALA A 171 5.06 14.11 -0.43
N ALA A 172 5.40 12.92 -0.93
CA ALA A 172 4.70 12.32 -2.06
C ALA A 172 3.27 11.85 -1.68
N ALA A 173 3.08 11.30 -0.49
CA ALA A 173 1.78 10.86 0.01
C ALA A 173 0.86 12.06 0.32
N GLU A 174 1.37 13.09 1.00
CA GLU A 174 0.65 14.35 1.23
C GLU A 174 0.22 14.98 -0.09
N ARG A 175 1.14 15.08 -1.06
CA ARG A 175 0.82 15.63 -2.38
C ARG A 175 -0.25 14.81 -3.11
N SER A 176 -0.23 13.50 -2.95
CA SER A 176 -1.25 12.62 -3.53
C SER A 176 -2.63 12.86 -2.91
N VAL A 177 -2.70 13.02 -1.58
CA VAL A 177 -3.94 13.37 -0.86
C VAL A 177 -4.47 14.73 -1.27
N GLU A 178 -3.60 15.73 -1.44
CA GLU A 178 -3.98 17.07 -1.90
C GLU A 178 -4.60 17.07 -3.30
N ILE A 179 -4.06 16.27 -4.22
CA ILE A 179 -4.54 16.20 -5.61
C ILE A 179 -5.81 15.37 -5.70
N ASP A 180 -5.76 14.13 -5.22
CA ASP A 180 -6.88 13.18 -5.27
C ASP A 180 -6.71 12.10 -4.20
N ARG A 181 -7.28 12.37 -3.02
CA ARG A 181 -7.31 11.41 -1.91
C ARG A 181 -8.08 10.12 -2.20
N THR A 182 -8.91 10.09 -3.25
CA THR A 182 -9.76 8.92 -3.59
C THR A 182 -9.09 7.95 -4.54
N TYR A 183 -7.95 8.37 -5.12
CA TYR A 183 -7.18 7.57 -6.06
C TYR A 183 -6.87 6.18 -5.49
N ASP A 184 -7.05 5.17 -6.34
CA ASP A 184 -6.67 3.78 -6.04
C ASP A 184 -7.26 3.26 -4.71
N ASN A 185 -8.59 3.36 -4.57
CA ASN A 185 -9.32 3.02 -3.34
C ASN A 185 -8.83 3.79 -2.11
N CYS A 186 -8.52 5.06 -2.31
CA CYS A 186 -7.99 5.93 -1.27
C CYS A 186 -6.61 5.50 -0.74
N GLY A 187 -5.81 4.89 -1.63
CA GLY A 187 -4.42 4.51 -1.40
C GLY A 187 -3.54 5.63 -0.81
N PRO A 188 -3.69 6.91 -1.21
CA PRO A 188 -2.95 8.01 -0.58
C PRO A 188 -3.16 8.13 0.93
N LEU A 189 -4.39 7.91 1.42
CA LEU A 189 -4.68 7.92 2.86
C LEU A 189 -4.05 6.71 3.56
N VAL A 190 -4.11 5.53 2.92
CA VAL A 190 -3.45 4.33 3.45
C VAL A 190 -1.93 4.53 3.54
N ALA A 191 -1.31 5.12 2.52
CA ALA A 191 0.13 5.40 2.53
C ALA A 191 0.54 6.31 3.69
N LEU A 192 -0.21 7.40 3.97
CA LEU A 192 0.03 8.24 5.15
C LEU A 192 -0.18 7.46 6.45
N GLY A 193 -1.31 6.75 6.57
CA GLY A 193 -1.63 5.99 7.77
C GLY A 193 -0.53 5.02 8.16
N MET A 194 -0.09 4.21 7.18
CA MET A 194 0.97 3.23 7.38
C MET A 194 2.33 3.87 7.63
N LEU A 195 2.64 5.02 7.01
CA LEU A 195 3.89 5.74 7.27
C LEU A 195 3.96 6.22 8.73
N TYR A 196 2.88 6.82 9.24
CA TYR A 196 2.81 7.28 10.63
C TYR A 196 2.89 6.14 11.65
N ILE A 197 2.32 4.98 11.34
CA ILE A 197 2.40 3.77 12.19
C ILE A 197 3.81 3.18 12.18
N ALA A 198 4.46 3.09 11.01
CA ALA A 198 5.72 2.39 10.85
C ALA A 198 6.96 3.24 11.19
N ALA A 199 6.88 4.57 11.05
CA ALA A 199 7.99 5.46 11.33
C ALA A 199 8.36 5.47 12.82
N PRO A 200 9.65 5.63 13.18
CA PRO A 200 10.03 5.84 14.57
C PRO A 200 9.41 7.12 15.15
N PRO A 201 9.10 7.15 16.45
CA PRO A 201 8.50 8.31 17.07
C PRO A 201 9.47 9.50 17.13
N TRP A 202 8.93 10.66 17.48
CA TRP A 202 9.73 11.84 17.80
C TRP A 202 10.72 11.56 18.95
N PRO A 203 11.97 12.05 18.91
CA PRO A 203 12.53 12.98 17.93
C PRO A 203 13.20 12.34 16.71
N GLN A 204 13.20 11.01 16.59
CA GLN A 204 13.91 10.33 15.50
C GLN A 204 13.18 10.50 14.15
N SER A 205 11.86 10.46 14.16
CA SER A 205 11.04 10.68 12.96
C SER A 205 9.62 11.14 13.33
N ILE A 206 8.66 10.90 12.44
CA ILE A 206 7.27 11.37 12.51
C ILE A 206 6.30 10.36 13.13
N GLY A 207 6.79 9.23 13.64
CA GLY A 207 5.95 8.13 14.13
C GLY A 207 4.91 8.57 15.15
N ASP A 208 3.65 8.28 14.83
CA ASP A 208 2.47 8.63 15.62
C ASP A 208 1.32 7.68 15.21
N PRO A 209 1.22 6.50 15.86
CA PRO A 209 0.22 5.48 15.51
C PRO A 209 -1.22 5.99 15.58
N GLU A 210 -1.53 6.91 16.49
CA GLU A 210 -2.85 7.52 16.62
C GLU A 210 -3.20 8.34 15.38
N THR A 211 -2.27 9.17 14.90
CA THR A 211 -2.43 9.88 13.61
C THR A 211 -2.57 8.90 12.45
N GLY A 212 -1.80 7.81 12.47
CA GLY A 212 -1.86 6.81 11.41
C GLY A 212 -3.22 6.08 11.34
N ILE A 213 -3.78 5.72 12.50
CA ILE A 213 -5.11 5.13 12.63
C ILE A 213 -6.19 6.07 12.10
N GLU A 214 -6.09 7.37 12.36
CA GLU A 214 -7.04 8.36 11.85
C GLU A 214 -7.05 8.42 10.31
N TYR A 215 -5.88 8.38 9.66
CA TYR A 215 -5.83 8.28 8.20
C TYR A 215 -6.43 6.97 7.67
N LEU A 216 -6.21 5.84 8.35
CA LEU A 216 -6.79 4.55 7.97
C LEU A 216 -8.31 4.53 8.15
N ARG A 217 -8.86 5.17 9.18
CA ARG A 217 -10.31 5.38 9.34
C ARG A 217 -10.89 6.15 8.17
N GLN A 218 -10.24 7.25 7.78
CA GLN A 218 -10.65 8.02 6.62
C GLN A 218 -10.57 7.21 5.32
N ALA A 219 -9.58 6.31 5.17
CA ALA A 219 -9.50 5.41 4.03
C ALA A 219 -10.66 4.40 3.97
N VAL A 220 -11.10 3.90 5.13
CA VAL A 220 -12.27 3.00 5.26
C VAL A 220 -13.58 3.72 4.95
N GLU A 221 -13.71 4.99 5.35
CA GLU A 221 -14.88 5.82 4.99
C GLU A 221 -14.90 6.18 3.50
N CYS A 222 -13.73 6.36 2.90
CA CYS A 222 -13.56 6.80 1.52
C CYS A 222 -13.78 5.66 0.50
N SER A 223 -13.45 4.41 0.83
CA SER A 223 -13.65 3.26 -0.04
C SER A 223 -14.03 1.99 0.73
N ASP A 224 -14.95 1.22 0.15
CA ASP A 224 -15.32 -0.11 0.65
C ASP A 224 -14.31 -1.21 0.30
N PHE A 225 -13.14 -0.83 -0.21
CA PHE A 225 -12.07 -1.75 -0.52
C PHE A 225 -11.65 -2.55 0.73
N PRO A 226 -11.74 -3.90 0.72
CA PRO A 226 -11.53 -4.69 1.93
C PRO A 226 -10.16 -4.46 2.59
N VAL A 227 -9.12 -4.21 1.81
CA VAL A 227 -7.75 -4.02 2.31
C VAL A 227 -7.67 -2.83 3.26
N ASN A 228 -8.40 -1.73 3.01
CA ASN A 228 -8.40 -0.57 3.92
C ASN A 228 -8.82 -0.96 5.34
N ARG A 229 -9.84 -1.82 5.45
CA ARG A 229 -10.31 -2.34 6.74
C ARG A 229 -9.32 -3.34 7.37
N ILE A 230 -8.62 -4.12 6.56
CA ILE A 230 -7.57 -5.03 7.08
C ILE A 230 -6.40 -4.22 7.64
N MET A 231 -5.98 -3.15 6.95
CA MET A 231 -4.92 -2.24 7.42
C MET A 231 -5.31 -1.56 8.74
N LEU A 232 -6.53 -1.03 8.82
CA LEU A 232 -7.04 -0.45 10.08
C LEU A 232 -7.12 -1.50 11.19
N ALA A 233 -7.64 -2.69 10.90
CA ALA A 233 -7.74 -3.75 11.89
C ALA A 233 -6.38 -4.18 12.43
N GLU A 234 -5.36 -4.34 11.58
CA GLU A 234 -4.01 -4.66 12.02
C GLU A 234 -3.44 -3.57 12.95
N ALA A 235 -3.57 -2.30 12.56
CA ALA A 235 -3.13 -1.18 13.40
C ALA A 235 -3.83 -1.15 14.76
N LEU A 236 -5.14 -1.42 14.80
CA LEU A 236 -5.92 -1.50 16.03
C LEU A 236 -5.49 -2.67 16.92
N LEU A 237 -5.16 -3.82 16.34
CA LEU A 237 -4.64 -4.97 17.10
C LEU A 237 -3.34 -4.64 17.81
N ASP A 238 -2.44 -3.92 17.14
CA ASP A 238 -1.15 -3.53 17.70
C ASP A 238 -1.31 -2.49 18.84
N GLN A 239 -2.44 -1.77 18.89
CA GLN A 239 -2.84 -0.89 20.00
C GLN A 239 -3.70 -1.58 21.07
N GLY A 240 -4.05 -2.86 20.90
CA GLY A 240 -4.90 -3.60 21.83
C GLY A 240 -6.41 -3.33 21.69
N GLU A 241 -6.84 -2.69 20.61
CA GLU A 241 -8.24 -2.39 20.29
C GLU A 241 -8.90 -3.59 19.58
N PHE A 242 -8.97 -4.73 20.27
CA PHE A 242 -9.36 -6.03 19.69
C PHE A 242 -10.82 -6.09 19.21
N GLU A 243 -11.75 -5.41 19.89
CA GLU A 243 -13.17 -5.48 19.56
C GLU A 243 -13.46 -4.89 18.19
N GLU A 244 -12.96 -3.68 17.94
CA GLU A 244 -13.13 -3.02 16.65
C GLU A 244 -12.40 -3.76 15.52
N ALA A 245 -11.18 -4.22 15.77
CA ALA A 245 -10.44 -5.01 14.79
C ALA A 245 -11.23 -6.26 14.35
N ARG A 246 -11.86 -6.97 15.30
CA ARG A 246 -12.72 -8.13 14.99
C ARG A 246 -13.89 -7.75 14.10
N ASP A 247 -14.56 -6.64 14.39
CA ASP A 247 -15.74 -6.22 13.62
C ASP A 247 -15.37 -5.86 12.18
N LEU A 248 -14.25 -5.15 11.99
CA LEU A 248 -13.69 -4.87 10.67
C LEU A 248 -13.34 -6.15 9.89
N LEU A 249 -12.68 -7.11 10.53
CA LEU A 249 -12.24 -8.35 9.88
C LEU A 249 -13.41 -9.29 9.58
N ARG A 250 -14.43 -9.36 10.45
CA ARG A 250 -15.68 -10.07 10.18
C ARG A 250 -16.44 -9.45 9.02
N TRP A 251 -16.47 -8.11 8.94
CA TRP A 251 -17.03 -7.42 7.79
C TRP A 251 -16.30 -7.84 6.50
N VAL A 252 -14.96 -7.84 6.50
CA VAL A 252 -14.14 -8.23 5.35
C VAL A 252 -14.45 -9.67 4.91
N LEU A 253 -14.52 -10.61 5.86
CA LEU A 253 -14.78 -12.02 5.57
C LEU A 253 -16.24 -12.29 5.16
N SER A 254 -17.18 -11.42 5.52
CA SER A 254 -18.58 -11.49 5.07
C SER A 254 -18.79 -11.08 3.61
N ARG A 255 -17.85 -10.32 3.02
CA ARG A 255 -17.92 -9.91 1.62
C ARG A 255 -17.61 -11.09 0.67
N PRO A 256 -18.19 -11.12 -0.53
CA PRO A 256 -17.80 -12.10 -1.53
C PRO A 256 -16.30 -11.98 -1.86
N PRO A 257 -15.63 -13.10 -2.18
CA PRO A 257 -14.21 -13.09 -2.54
C PRO A 257 -13.93 -12.34 -3.85
N GLU A 258 -14.96 -12.22 -4.69
CA GLU A 258 -14.95 -11.47 -5.94
C GLU A 258 -15.92 -10.29 -5.80
N GLY A 259 -15.50 -9.12 -6.25
CA GLY A 259 -16.29 -7.88 -6.22
C GLY A 259 -15.62 -6.79 -7.04
N ASP A 260 -16.19 -5.58 -7.04
CA ASP A 260 -15.77 -4.42 -7.85
C ASP A 260 -14.37 -3.87 -7.50
N TRP A 261 -13.63 -4.59 -6.65
CA TRP A 261 -12.38 -4.21 -6.02
C TRP A 261 -11.11 -4.62 -6.79
N GLY A 262 -11.23 -5.35 -7.90
CA GLY A 262 -10.10 -5.70 -8.78
C GLY A 262 -9.00 -6.61 -8.18
N VAL A 263 -9.07 -6.97 -6.90
CA VAL A 263 -8.17 -7.92 -6.23
C VAL A 263 -8.93 -9.17 -5.87
N ALA A 264 -8.50 -10.32 -6.41
CA ALA A 264 -9.07 -11.61 -6.05
C ALA A 264 -8.92 -11.85 -4.53
N GLY A 265 -10.02 -12.11 -3.84
CA GLY A 265 -10.08 -12.36 -2.39
C GLY A 265 -9.13 -13.45 -1.90
N ASN A 266 -8.62 -14.29 -2.80
CA ASN A 266 -7.57 -15.25 -2.51
C ASN A 266 -6.29 -14.63 -1.91
N LYS A 267 -6.00 -13.35 -2.16
CA LYS A 267 -4.83 -12.67 -1.57
C LYS A 267 -5.07 -12.15 -0.15
N TRP A 268 -6.15 -11.40 0.08
CA TRP A 268 -6.36 -10.71 1.37
C TRP A 268 -7.20 -11.51 2.38
N ARG A 269 -8.01 -12.49 1.96
CA ARG A 269 -8.83 -13.28 2.90
C ARG A 269 -8.00 -14.16 3.84
N PRO A 270 -6.92 -14.82 3.41
CA PRO A 270 -6.05 -15.55 4.34
C PRO A 270 -5.52 -14.62 5.44
N ILE A 271 -5.05 -13.43 5.06
CA ILE A 271 -4.56 -12.41 5.99
C ILE A 271 -5.67 -11.98 6.97
N ALA A 272 -6.87 -11.69 6.45
CA ALA A 272 -7.99 -11.30 7.31
C ALA A 272 -8.40 -12.40 8.31
N ARG A 273 -8.28 -13.68 7.94
CA ARG A 273 -8.54 -14.81 8.86
C ARG A 273 -7.49 -14.91 9.94
N GLU A 274 -6.22 -14.75 9.58
CA GLU A 274 -5.10 -14.78 10.53
C GLU A 274 -5.22 -13.64 11.55
N LEU A 275 -5.48 -12.41 11.08
CA LEU A 275 -5.71 -11.28 11.97
C LEU A 275 -6.95 -11.47 12.83
N LEU A 276 -8.02 -12.09 12.31
CA LEU A 276 -9.23 -12.33 13.10
C LEU A 276 -8.94 -13.34 14.23
N ASP A 277 -8.16 -14.38 13.95
CA ASP A 277 -7.74 -15.35 14.96
C ASP A 277 -6.91 -14.68 16.07
N ARG A 278 -5.94 -13.82 15.70
CA ARG A 278 -5.20 -12.97 16.66
C ARG A 278 -6.13 -12.11 17.51
N ALA A 279 -7.17 -11.56 16.90
CA ALA A 279 -8.13 -10.68 17.57
C ALA A 279 -9.07 -11.43 18.53
N GLU A 280 -9.36 -12.70 18.25
CA GLU A 280 -10.19 -13.57 19.09
C GLU A 280 -9.40 -14.22 20.23
N HIS A 281 -8.08 -14.34 20.08
CA HIS A 281 -7.18 -14.98 21.06
C HIS A 281 -6.02 -14.06 21.49
N PRO A 282 -6.28 -12.89 22.10
CA PRO A 282 -5.23 -11.96 22.48
C PRO A 282 -4.29 -12.58 23.53
N GLY A 283 -3.00 -12.66 23.21
CA GLY A 283 -1.94 -13.11 24.14
C GLY A 283 -1.52 -14.58 24.06
N GLN A 284 -2.03 -15.34 23.08
CA GLN A 284 -1.42 -16.60 22.62
C GLN A 284 -0.36 -16.32 21.55
#